data_AF-A0A956P3G8-F1
#
_entry.id   AF-A0A956P3G8-F1
#
_cell.length_a   1.000
_cell.length_b   1.000
_cell.length_c   1.000
_cell.angle_alpha   90.00
_cell.angle_beta   90.00
_cell.angle_gamma   90.00
#
_symmetry.space_group_name_H-M   'P 1'
#
loop_
_entity.id
_entity.type
_entity.pdbx_description
1 polymer ?
#
loop_
_entity_poly.entity_id
_entity_poly.type
_entity_poly.pdbx_seq_one_letter_code
_entity_poly.pdbx_strand_id
1 'polypeptide(L)'
;MQKKGIIAFYLGLFNCLFVLVYAAPEDVAIINRLLRQISEDKEVGFTQSQAHMSVQDNQRNLNRLSDVARNEQNIQQAFQREREFKSSYYIFYTAIPYMHLFQDVTRKMYRRIFGKVGALQNKAFQFIRYNLADPTYNTARFTGAAKTPIKRFLTDEIQRSGMIDDNEIRLKTILVSTNLALFANLGMTGESTWFFFNNPQPWGEVRRDWLEESIKSYGYSTQFIDEIISLTEYLKDEEGNLGSDLFQILIPKDLIDQIGYLSWRLGIPFDIELIPKILGQDVYGLSFLELKNSLMKFREEYHRKNPEVFATVSEVIRRINEGYYDLSYHLERYITIPSKIRMLNYRQARLLITNDILLNPVSGIRVYRYNNLNQEKEKVYKERLKEVINRMEQERKDRIGVKR
;
A
#
# COMPACT_ATOMS: atom_id res chain seq x y z
N MET A 1 -9.81 50.18 24.01
CA MET A 1 -9.03 48.97 24.34
C MET A 1 -9.98 47.88 24.80
N GLN A 2 -10.31 46.93 23.93
CA GLN A 2 -10.91 45.63 24.28
C GLN A 2 -10.77 44.73 23.05
N LYS A 3 -9.72 43.90 23.02
CA LYS A 3 -9.55 42.83 22.02
C LYS A 3 -10.20 41.58 22.59
N LYS A 4 -11.35 41.18 22.03
CA LYS A 4 -11.93 39.84 22.25
C LYS A 4 -11.15 38.84 21.39
N GLY A 5 -10.48 37.90 22.05
CA GLY A 5 -9.87 36.74 21.41
C GLY A 5 -10.94 35.73 21.02
N ILE A 6 -10.94 35.32 19.76
CA ILE A 6 -11.65 34.14 19.30
C ILE A 6 -10.62 33.00 19.31
N ILE A 7 -10.69 32.15 20.32
CA ILE A 7 -10.06 30.83 20.30
C ILE A 7 -11.07 29.90 19.63
N ALA A 8 -10.85 29.59 18.36
CA ALA A 8 -11.62 28.58 17.65
C ALA A 8 -11.02 27.20 17.98
N PHE A 9 -11.72 26.44 18.83
CA PHE A 9 -11.49 25.01 19.00
C PHE A 9 -11.97 24.28 17.75
N TYR A 10 -11.04 23.82 16.90
CA TYR A 10 -11.30 22.88 15.83
C TYR A 10 -11.54 21.48 16.41
N LEU A 11 -12.77 21.21 16.85
CA LEU A 11 -13.23 19.86 17.10
C LEU A 11 -13.75 19.28 15.79
N GLY A 12 -13.03 18.27 15.29
CA GLY A 12 -13.33 17.55 14.06
C GLY A 12 -14.69 16.86 14.10
N LEU A 13 -15.68 17.51 13.50
CA LEU A 13 -16.92 16.92 13.02
C LEU A 13 -16.82 16.87 11.49
N PHE A 14 -16.10 15.86 10.97
CA PHE A 14 -16.27 15.44 9.58
C PHE A 14 -17.60 14.66 9.49
N ASN A 15 -18.71 15.40 9.58
CA ASN A 15 -19.98 14.89 9.11
C ASN A 15 -19.84 14.66 7.62
N CYS A 16 -20.06 13.41 7.19
CA CYS A 16 -20.11 12.98 5.80
C CYS A 16 -21.29 13.66 5.10
N LEU A 17 -21.13 14.94 4.75
CA LEU A 17 -21.96 15.56 3.72
C LEU A 17 -21.51 14.91 2.41
N PHE A 18 -22.25 13.89 1.97
CA PHE A 18 -22.12 13.37 0.62
C PHE A 18 -22.58 14.48 -0.34
N VAL A 19 -21.69 15.41 -0.66
CA VAL A 19 -21.83 16.21 -1.87
C VAL A 19 -21.80 15.18 -2.99
N LEU A 20 -22.91 15.06 -3.71
CA LEU A 20 -22.97 14.31 -4.96
C LEU A 20 -22.09 15.06 -5.98
N VAL A 21 -20.79 14.83 -5.90
CA VAL A 21 -19.84 15.29 -6.91
C VAL A 21 -20.06 14.38 -8.11
N TYR A 22 -20.73 14.91 -9.13
CA TYR A 22 -20.77 14.25 -10.43
C TYR A 22 -19.37 14.32 -11.05
N ALA A 23 -18.90 13.20 -11.59
CA ALA A 23 -17.65 13.15 -12.34
C ALA A 23 -17.71 14.14 -13.52
N ALA A 24 -16.57 14.75 -13.84
CA ALA A 24 -16.49 15.65 -14.98
C ALA A 24 -16.80 14.88 -16.29
N PRO A 25 -17.39 15.51 -17.32
CA PRO A 25 -17.76 14.82 -18.57
C PRO A 25 -16.60 14.04 -19.21
N GLU A 26 -15.37 14.58 -19.12
CA GLU A 26 -14.13 13.95 -19.57
C GLU A 26 -13.79 12.67 -18.79
N ASP A 27 -13.97 12.66 -17.47
CA ASP A 27 -13.76 11.47 -16.63
C ASP A 27 -14.74 10.37 -17.04
N VAL A 28 -16.01 10.73 -17.20
CA VAL A 28 -17.08 9.81 -17.63
C VAL A 28 -16.80 9.22 -19.01
N ALA A 29 -16.33 10.03 -19.97
CA ALA A 29 -15.97 9.56 -21.30
C ALA A 29 -14.84 8.51 -21.26
N ILE A 30 -13.82 8.74 -20.44
CA ILE A 30 -12.70 7.81 -20.28
C ILE A 30 -13.15 6.51 -19.59
N ILE A 31 -13.94 6.60 -18.51
CA ILE A 31 -14.50 5.44 -17.82
C ILE A 31 -15.33 4.59 -18.79
N ASN A 32 -16.22 5.20 -19.56
CA ASN A 32 -17.05 4.49 -20.53
C ASN A 32 -16.22 3.79 -21.61
N ARG A 33 -15.13 4.41 -22.08
CA ARG A 33 -14.20 3.78 -23.02
C ARG A 33 -13.49 2.58 -22.38
N LEU A 34 -13.05 2.68 -21.12
CA LEU A 34 -12.46 1.55 -20.39
C LEU A 34 -13.46 0.40 -20.21
N LEU A 35 -14.70 0.71 -19.84
CA LEU A 35 -15.76 -0.30 -19.67
C LEU A 35 -16.11 -0.99 -21.00
N ARG A 36 -16.12 -0.25 -22.11
CA ARG A 36 -16.29 -0.83 -23.45
C ARG A 36 -15.15 -1.80 -23.78
N GLN A 37 -13.90 -1.41 -23.57
CA GLN A 37 -12.73 -2.28 -23.78
C GLN A 37 -12.81 -3.55 -22.92
N ILE A 38 -13.24 -3.44 -21.66
CA ILE A 38 -13.42 -4.61 -20.77
C ILE A 38 -14.49 -5.56 -21.33
N SER A 39 -15.58 -5.04 -21.89
CA SER A 39 -16.60 -5.87 -22.53
C SER A 39 -16.08 -6.62 -23.74
N GLU A 40 -15.15 -6.01 -24.50
CA GLU A 40 -14.51 -6.62 -25.67
C GLU A 40 -13.46 -7.68 -25.27
N ASP A 41 -12.74 -7.45 -24.17
CA ASP A 41 -11.66 -8.33 -23.69
C ASP A 41 -12.16 -9.61 -22.98
N LYS A 42 -13.47 -9.76 -22.75
CA LYS A 42 -14.06 -10.85 -21.96
C LYS A 42 -13.65 -12.26 -22.46
N GLU A 43 -13.46 -12.41 -23.78
CA GLU A 43 -13.08 -13.68 -24.41
C GLU A 43 -11.61 -14.07 -24.14
N VAL A 44 -10.74 -13.11 -23.85
CA VAL A 44 -9.28 -13.32 -23.66
C VAL A 44 -8.92 -13.48 -22.16
N GLY A 45 -9.90 -13.34 -21.29
CA GLY A 45 -9.74 -13.37 -19.84
C GLY A 45 -9.23 -12.03 -19.29
N PHE A 46 -9.84 -11.60 -18.19
CA PHE A 46 -9.58 -10.31 -17.56
C PHE A 46 -8.18 -10.20 -16.95
N THR A 47 -7.67 -8.98 -16.83
CA THR A 47 -6.73 -8.63 -15.77
C THR A 47 -7.46 -8.37 -14.45
N GLN A 48 -6.74 -8.21 -13.33
CA GLN A 48 -7.38 -7.95 -12.03
C GLN A 48 -8.23 -6.67 -12.01
N SER A 49 -7.72 -5.57 -12.56
CA SER A 49 -8.48 -4.32 -12.62
C SER A 49 -9.69 -4.42 -13.56
N GLN A 50 -9.55 -5.10 -14.69
CA GLN A 50 -10.67 -5.35 -15.61
C GLN A 50 -11.77 -6.20 -14.95
N ALA A 51 -11.38 -7.27 -14.24
CA ALA A 51 -12.31 -8.14 -13.54
C ALA A 51 -13.08 -7.36 -12.47
N HIS A 52 -12.40 -6.49 -11.71
CA HIS A 52 -13.04 -5.60 -10.73
C HIS A 52 -14.08 -4.70 -11.38
N MET A 53 -13.71 -4.05 -12.48
CA MET A 53 -14.56 -3.10 -13.20
C MET A 53 -15.70 -3.78 -13.98
N SER A 54 -15.63 -5.09 -14.23
CA SER A 54 -16.73 -5.84 -14.86
C SER A 54 -17.94 -6.06 -13.94
N VAL A 55 -17.80 -5.84 -12.63
CA VAL A 55 -18.88 -6.03 -11.65
C VAL A 55 -19.80 -4.81 -11.65
N GLN A 56 -21.10 -5.01 -11.84
CA GLN A 56 -22.09 -3.94 -11.98
C GLN A 56 -22.09 -2.94 -10.80
N ASP A 57 -21.97 -3.44 -9.57
CA ASP A 57 -21.92 -2.57 -8.38
C ASP A 57 -20.68 -1.65 -8.39
N ASN A 58 -19.55 -2.14 -8.89
CA ASN A 58 -18.34 -1.34 -9.03
C ASN A 58 -18.47 -0.32 -10.17
N GLN A 59 -19.13 -0.67 -11.28
CA GLN A 59 -19.39 0.25 -12.39
C GLN A 59 -20.17 1.48 -11.96
N ARG A 60 -21.17 1.31 -11.08
CA ARG A 60 -21.93 2.43 -10.51
C ARG A 60 -21.04 3.39 -9.71
N ASN A 61 -20.05 2.85 -9.00
CA ASN A 61 -19.11 3.65 -8.22
C ASN A 61 -18.03 4.30 -9.09
N LEU A 62 -17.63 3.70 -10.22
CA LEU A 62 -16.67 4.29 -11.14
C LEU A 62 -17.14 5.63 -11.69
N ASN A 63 -18.43 5.76 -12.01
CA ASN A 63 -19.01 7.01 -12.54
C ASN A 63 -18.98 8.19 -11.54
N ARG A 64 -18.54 7.95 -10.30
CA ARG A 64 -18.36 8.96 -9.25
C ARG A 64 -16.88 9.32 -9.03
N LEU A 65 -15.97 8.71 -9.80
CA LEU A 65 -14.55 9.03 -9.70
C LEU A 65 -14.27 10.41 -10.30
N SER A 66 -13.43 11.16 -9.62
CA SER A 66 -12.76 12.35 -10.15
C SER A 66 -11.36 12.01 -10.64
N ASP A 67 -10.77 12.95 -11.37
CA ASP A 67 -9.36 12.98 -11.76
C ASP A 67 -8.93 11.83 -12.68
N VAL A 68 -9.88 11.18 -13.36
CA VAL A 68 -9.58 10.09 -14.30
C VAL A 68 -8.88 10.64 -15.54
N ALA A 69 -9.35 11.77 -16.08
CA ALA A 69 -8.77 12.44 -17.23
C ALA A 69 -7.36 12.95 -16.97
N ARG A 70 -7.15 13.60 -15.81
CA ARG A 70 -5.83 14.03 -15.35
C ARG A 70 -4.81 12.88 -15.33
N ASN A 71 -5.27 11.66 -15.06
CA ASN A 71 -4.44 10.48 -14.84
C ASN A 71 -4.50 9.45 -15.97
N GLU A 72 -5.08 9.78 -17.13
CA GLU A 72 -5.32 8.81 -18.20
C GLU A 72 -4.05 8.05 -18.58
N GLN A 73 -2.93 8.76 -18.73
CA GLN A 73 -1.64 8.16 -19.08
C GLN A 73 -1.16 7.15 -18.01
N ASN A 74 -1.35 7.46 -16.72
CA ASN A 74 -0.97 6.57 -15.62
C ASN A 74 -1.86 5.31 -15.60
N ILE A 75 -3.16 5.46 -15.82
CA ILE A 75 -4.12 4.34 -15.94
C ILE A 75 -3.74 3.44 -17.12
N GLN A 76 -3.51 4.03 -18.29
CA GLN A 76 -3.12 3.31 -19.51
C GLN A 76 -1.85 2.48 -19.29
N GLN A 77 -0.81 3.08 -18.68
CA GLN A 77 0.42 2.38 -18.38
C GLN A 77 0.24 1.27 -17.33
N ALA A 78 -0.59 1.49 -16.29
CA ALA A 78 -0.91 0.46 -15.31
C ALA A 78 -1.60 -0.74 -15.97
N PHE A 79 -2.61 -0.50 -16.80
CA PHE A 79 -3.37 -1.55 -17.48
C PHE A 79 -2.53 -2.29 -18.52
N GLN A 80 -1.65 -1.58 -19.24
CA GLN A 80 -0.71 -2.21 -20.15
C GLN A 80 0.20 -3.20 -19.42
N ARG A 81 0.74 -2.81 -18.25
CA ARG A 81 1.56 -3.70 -17.41
C ARG A 81 0.76 -4.86 -16.85
N GLU A 82 -0.51 -4.63 -16.47
CA GLU A 82 -1.35 -5.76 -16.07
C GLU A 82 -1.47 -6.80 -17.16
N ARG A 83 -1.71 -6.38 -18.40
CA ARG A 83 -1.79 -7.29 -19.55
C ARG A 83 -0.46 -7.99 -19.82
N GLU A 84 0.65 -7.28 -19.76
CA GLU A 84 2.00 -7.82 -19.97
C GLU A 84 2.33 -8.95 -18.97
N PHE A 85 1.93 -8.80 -17.71
CA PHE A 85 2.36 -9.70 -16.63
C PHE A 85 1.28 -10.66 -16.12
N LYS A 86 0.04 -10.63 -16.64
CA LYS A 86 -1.11 -11.41 -16.11
C LYS A 86 -0.86 -12.91 -15.98
N SER A 87 0.00 -13.49 -16.82
CA SER A 87 0.29 -14.92 -16.82
C SER A 87 1.23 -15.35 -15.69
N SER A 88 2.10 -14.45 -15.21
CA SER A 88 3.20 -14.79 -14.29
C SER A 88 3.19 -14.04 -12.97
N TYR A 89 2.38 -12.97 -12.85
CA TYR A 89 2.29 -12.15 -11.64
C TYR A 89 0.86 -11.89 -11.22
N TYR A 90 0.66 -11.72 -9.92
CA TYR A 90 -0.46 -10.98 -9.35
C TYR A 90 -0.05 -9.54 -9.09
N ILE A 91 -1.02 -8.64 -9.13
CA ILE A 91 -0.79 -7.20 -9.19
C ILE A 91 -1.58 -6.52 -8.08
N PHE A 92 -0.91 -5.65 -7.34
CA PHE A 92 -1.45 -4.97 -6.19
C PHE A 92 -1.20 -3.47 -6.32
N TYR A 93 -2.07 -2.68 -5.70
CA TYR A 93 -1.99 -1.23 -5.75
C TYR A 93 -1.93 -0.64 -4.35
N THR A 94 -1.11 0.38 -4.17
CA THR A 94 -1.14 1.26 -3.00
C THR A 94 -0.76 2.67 -3.42
N ALA A 95 -1.24 3.67 -2.69
CA ALA A 95 -0.83 5.05 -2.85
C ALA A 95 -0.24 5.53 -1.53
N ILE A 96 0.94 6.15 -1.58
CA ILE A 96 1.60 6.64 -0.38
C ILE A 96 2.11 8.06 -0.65
N PRO A 97 1.68 9.06 0.15
CA PRO A 97 2.28 10.40 0.09
C PRO A 97 3.77 10.34 0.50
N TYR A 98 4.57 11.36 0.18
CA TYR A 98 5.99 11.56 0.57
C TYR A 98 7.01 10.46 0.22
N MET A 99 6.61 9.30 -0.28
CA MET A 99 7.52 8.18 -0.55
C MET A 99 8.46 8.43 -1.73
N HIS A 100 8.16 9.41 -2.58
CA HIS A 100 8.98 9.74 -3.74
C HIS A 100 10.45 9.97 -3.36
N LEU A 101 10.68 10.83 -2.36
CA LEU A 101 12.00 11.20 -1.86
C LEU A 101 12.68 10.00 -1.20
N PHE A 102 12.01 9.36 -0.24
CA PHE A 102 12.51 8.20 0.49
C PHE A 102 13.02 7.12 -0.46
N GLN A 103 12.21 6.79 -1.46
CA GLN A 103 12.55 5.74 -2.38
C GLN A 103 13.66 6.17 -3.36
N ASP A 104 13.70 7.41 -3.82
CA ASP A 104 14.81 7.82 -4.69
C ASP A 104 16.15 7.85 -3.94
N VAL A 105 16.16 8.36 -2.70
CA VAL A 105 17.34 8.37 -1.83
C VAL A 105 17.83 6.94 -1.59
N THR A 106 16.95 6.06 -1.10
CA THR A 106 17.30 4.66 -0.82
C THR A 106 17.73 3.92 -2.08
N ARG A 107 17.07 4.12 -3.24
CA ARG A 107 17.46 3.52 -4.53
C ARG A 107 18.88 3.90 -4.92
N LYS A 108 19.24 5.17 -4.74
CA LYS A 108 20.56 5.69 -5.09
C LYS A 108 21.63 5.09 -4.17
N MET A 109 21.40 5.09 -2.85
CA MET A 109 22.32 4.49 -1.88
C MET A 109 22.51 3.00 -2.14
N TYR A 110 21.41 2.24 -2.34
CA TYR A 110 21.48 0.82 -2.65
C TYR A 110 22.33 0.53 -3.88
N ARG A 111 22.09 1.27 -4.99
CA ARG A 111 22.86 1.12 -6.23
C ARG A 111 24.35 1.43 -6.06
N ARG A 112 24.71 2.36 -5.16
CA ARG A 112 26.12 2.68 -4.88
C ARG A 112 26.83 1.56 -4.12
N ILE A 113 26.14 0.92 -3.18
CA ILE A 113 26.74 -0.15 -2.36
C ILE A 113 26.78 -1.49 -3.10
N PHE A 114 25.70 -1.87 -3.78
CA PHE A 114 25.53 -3.22 -4.31
C PHE A 114 25.54 -3.32 -5.84
N GLY A 115 25.62 -2.19 -6.56
CA GLY A 115 25.51 -2.16 -8.01
C GLY A 115 24.08 -2.38 -8.52
N LYS A 116 23.94 -2.88 -9.76
CA LYS A 116 22.64 -3.21 -10.38
C LYS A 116 22.40 -4.72 -10.31
N VAL A 117 21.52 -5.17 -9.42
CA VAL A 117 21.20 -6.60 -9.22
C VAL A 117 19.69 -6.86 -9.37
N GLY A 118 19.33 -8.02 -9.94
CA GLY A 118 17.93 -8.46 -10.05
C GLY A 118 17.07 -7.45 -10.79
N ALA A 119 15.94 -7.07 -10.21
CA ALA A 119 15.06 -6.08 -10.82
C ALA A 119 15.75 -4.72 -11.07
N LEU A 120 16.87 -4.37 -10.39
CA LEU A 120 17.54 -3.06 -10.54
C LEU A 120 18.20 -2.89 -11.92
N GLN A 121 18.31 -3.97 -12.67
CA GLN A 121 18.78 -4.00 -14.06
C GLN A 121 17.79 -3.32 -15.01
N ASN A 122 16.50 -3.25 -14.67
CA ASN A 122 15.44 -2.71 -15.52
C ASN A 122 15.00 -1.28 -15.13
N LYS A 123 14.26 -0.61 -16.02
CA LYS A 123 13.67 0.73 -15.78
C LYS A 123 12.57 0.71 -14.71
N ALA A 124 12.02 -0.47 -14.40
CA ALA A 124 11.05 -0.64 -13.31
C ALA A 124 11.59 -0.02 -12.02
N PHE A 125 10.69 0.61 -11.29
CA PHE A 125 10.96 1.05 -9.94
C PHE A 125 11.04 -0.19 -9.02
N GLN A 126 11.48 -0.04 -7.78
CA GLN A 126 11.60 -1.20 -6.89
C GLN A 126 11.35 -0.79 -5.47
N PHE A 127 10.73 -1.69 -4.72
CA PHE A 127 10.75 -1.63 -3.27
C PHE A 127 12.22 -1.62 -2.85
N ILE A 128 12.63 -0.57 -2.15
CA ILE A 128 13.96 -0.49 -1.57
C ILE A 128 13.81 -0.64 -0.08
N ARG A 129 14.70 -1.47 0.49
CA ARG A 129 14.98 -1.52 1.93
C ARG A 129 15.11 -0.09 2.44
N TYR A 130 14.11 0.42 3.16
CA TYR A 130 14.23 1.73 3.80
C TYR A 130 15.38 1.67 4.79
N ASN A 131 15.37 0.64 5.66
CA ASN A 131 16.47 0.35 6.56
C ASN A 131 17.18 -0.92 6.09
N LEU A 132 18.47 -0.82 5.78
CA LEU A 132 19.29 -1.95 5.37
C LEU A 132 19.47 -2.93 6.54
N ALA A 133 19.03 -4.18 6.35
CA ALA A 133 19.20 -5.29 7.31
C ALA A 133 18.58 -5.06 8.70
N ASP A 134 17.50 -4.27 8.79
CA ASP A 134 16.74 -4.11 10.02
C ASP A 134 16.22 -5.48 10.51
N PRO A 135 16.54 -5.91 11.75
CA PRO A 135 16.10 -7.19 12.30
C PRO A 135 14.58 -7.36 12.35
N THR A 136 13.82 -6.27 12.31
CA THR A 136 12.36 -6.26 12.25
C THR A 136 11.84 -7.01 11.03
N TYR A 137 12.59 -7.02 9.92
CA TYR A 137 12.20 -7.67 8.66
C TYR A 137 12.78 -9.08 8.46
N ASN A 138 13.48 -9.65 9.44
CA ASN A 138 14.10 -10.97 9.29
C ASN A 138 13.08 -12.12 9.37
N THR A 139 12.96 -12.91 8.30
CA THR A 139 12.12 -14.12 8.23
C THR A 139 12.57 -15.26 9.11
N ALA A 140 13.78 -15.22 9.66
CA ALA A 140 14.18 -16.15 10.72
C ALA A 140 13.14 -16.16 11.88
N ARG A 141 12.42 -15.06 12.10
CA ARG A 141 11.31 -14.97 13.06
C ARG A 141 10.04 -15.71 12.62
N PHE A 142 9.90 -16.01 11.33
CA PHE A 142 8.72 -16.58 10.69
C PHE A 142 8.98 -17.94 10.00
N THR A 143 10.19 -18.50 10.10
CA THR A 143 10.57 -19.78 9.48
C THR A 143 10.57 -20.91 10.51
N GLY A 144 9.83 -21.98 10.20
CA GLY A 144 9.72 -23.21 10.99
C GLY A 144 9.39 -24.37 10.06
N ALA A 145 9.55 -25.62 10.52
CA ALA A 145 9.58 -26.82 9.67
C ALA A 145 8.31 -27.16 8.86
N ALA A 146 7.20 -26.42 9.01
CA ALA A 146 5.91 -26.81 8.42
C ALA A 146 4.96 -25.67 7.97
N LYS A 147 5.35 -24.38 8.02
CA LYS A 147 4.45 -23.26 7.66
C LYS A 147 5.14 -22.22 6.78
N THR A 148 4.38 -21.60 5.86
CA THR A 148 4.84 -20.42 5.12
C THR A 148 5.02 -19.23 6.07
N PRO A 149 5.89 -18.25 5.76
CA PRO A 149 6.15 -17.10 6.63
C PRO A 149 4.87 -16.34 7.02
N ILE A 150 3.96 -16.11 6.05
CA ILE A 150 2.71 -15.39 6.32
C ILE A 150 1.74 -16.15 7.23
N LYS A 151 1.59 -17.47 7.04
CA LYS A 151 0.70 -18.29 7.89
C LYS A 151 1.17 -18.33 9.33
N ARG A 152 2.49 -18.44 9.53
CA ARG A 152 3.08 -18.36 10.86
C ARG A 152 2.89 -16.98 11.47
N PHE A 153 3.21 -15.91 10.75
CA PHE A 153 2.98 -14.54 11.20
C PHE A 153 1.52 -14.34 11.66
N LEU A 154 0.55 -14.73 10.84
CA LEU A 154 -0.88 -14.59 11.16
C LEU A 154 -1.25 -15.38 12.42
N THR A 155 -0.83 -16.64 12.50
CA THR A 155 -1.14 -17.50 13.65
C THR A 155 -0.55 -16.91 14.93
N ASP A 156 0.73 -16.58 14.92
CA ASP A 156 1.46 -16.08 16.08
C ASP A 156 0.90 -14.72 16.55
N GLU A 157 0.55 -13.84 15.60
CA GLU A 157 -0.06 -12.55 15.92
C GLU A 157 -1.44 -12.71 16.54
N ILE A 158 -2.33 -13.47 15.88
CA ILE A 158 -3.71 -13.67 16.34
C ILE A 158 -3.75 -14.41 17.68
N GLN A 159 -2.85 -15.36 17.92
CA GLN A 159 -2.70 -16.01 19.23
C GLN A 159 -2.23 -15.05 20.32
N ARG A 160 -1.46 -14.01 19.98
CA ARG A 160 -0.97 -13.05 20.96
C ARG A 160 -1.97 -11.93 21.24
N SER A 161 -2.55 -11.34 20.20
CA SER A 161 -3.37 -10.13 20.28
C SER A 161 -4.88 -10.39 20.15
N GLY A 162 -5.28 -11.61 19.79
CA GLY A 162 -6.65 -11.98 19.44
C GLY A 162 -7.03 -11.65 18.00
N MET A 163 -6.43 -10.63 17.38
CA MET A 163 -6.72 -10.21 16.01
C MET A 163 -5.59 -9.36 15.42
N ILE A 164 -5.49 -9.32 14.10
CA ILE A 164 -4.63 -8.34 13.40
C ILE A 164 -5.23 -6.94 13.52
N ASP A 165 -4.40 -5.95 13.87
CA ASP A 165 -4.72 -4.52 13.81
C ASP A 165 -3.52 -3.76 13.21
N ASP A 166 -3.55 -3.51 11.91
CA ASP A 166 -2.44 -2.84 11.22
C ASP A 166 -2.34 -1.32 11.49
N ASN A 167 -3.19 -0.77 12.38
CA ASN A 167 -2.95 0.56 12.94
C ASN A 167 -1.89 0.56 14.03
N GLU A 168 -1.58 -0.60 14.62
CA GLU A 168 -0.46 -0.72 15.53
C GLU A 168 0.85 -0.42 14.79
N ILE A 169 1.64 0.50 15.34
CA ILE A 169 2.90 0.96 14.71
C ILE A 169 3.77 -0.24 14.29
N ARG A 170 3.92 -1.23 15.17
CA ARG A 170 4.71 -2.45 14.89
C ARG A 170 4.20 -3.22 13.66
N LEU A 171 2.89 -3.37 13.51
CA LEU A 171 2.29 -4.07 12.37
C LEU A 171 2.33 -3.22 11.10
N LYS A 172 2.06 -1.92 11.23
CA LYS A 172 2.16 -0.96 10.14
C LYS A 172 3.56 -0.88 9.52
N THR A 173 4.59 -1.14 10.32
CA THR A 173 5.98 -1.21 9.85
C THR A 173 6.27 -2.43 8.97
N ILE A 174 5.57 -3.55 9.17
CA ILE A 174 5.85 -4.83 8.49
C ILE A 174 4.74 -5.31 7.56
N LEU A 175 3.56 -4.70 7.56
CA LEU A 175 2.46 -5.01 6.65
C LEU A 175 2.18 -3.83 5.73
N VAL A 176 2.18 -4.08 4.43
CA VAL A 176 1.72 -3.10 3.43
C VAL A 176 0.26 -3.37 3.12
N SER A 177 -0.58 -2.36 3.35
CA SER A 177 -1.95 -2.34 2.85
C SER A 177 -1.96 -2.18 1.34
N THR A 178 -2.64 -3.10 0.65
CA THR A 178 -2.78 -3.01 -0.81
C THR A 178 -4.20 -3.35 -1.26
N ASN A 179 -4.59 -2.73 -2.36
CA ASN A 179 -5.81 -3.02 -3.10
C ASN A 179 -5.53 -4.06 -4.18
N LEU A 180 -6.51 -4.94 -4.44
CA LEU A 180 -6.41 -6.02 -5.44
C LEU A 180 -6.60 -5.53 -6.89
N ALA A 181 -6.99 -4.26 -7.07
CA ALA A 181 -7.23 -3.62 -8.35
C ALA A 181 -7.00 -2.11 -8.21
N LEU A 182 -6.73 -1.41 -9.32
CA LEU A 182 -6.45 0.02 -9.32
C LEU A 182 -7.61 0.84 -8.72
N PHE A 183 -8.84 0.45 -9.07
CA PHE A 183 -10.08 1.08 -8.62
C PHE A 183 -10.80 0.24 -7.56
N ALA A 184 -10.09 -0.39 -6.62
CA ALA A 184 -10.75 -1.09 -5.51
C ALA A 184 -11.13 -0.16 -4.34
N ASN A 185 -11.98 -0.67 -3.46
CA ASN A 185 -12.54 0.05 -2.30
C ASN A 185 -13.18 1.40 -2.67
N LEU A 186 -13.81 1.48 -3.85
CA LEU A 186 -14.53 2.68 -4.26
C LEU A 186 -15.62 3.03 -3.25
N GLY A 187 -15.77 4.31 -2.95
CA GLY A 187 -16.69 4.78 -1.91
C GLY A 187 -16.14 4.69 -0.48
N MET A 188 -14.92 4.17 -0.30
CA MET A 188 -14.21 4.19 0.98
C MET A 188 -12.96 5.04 0.87
N THR A 189 -13.10 6.34 1.11
CA THR A 189 -12.02 7.32 0.94
C THR A 189 -10.73 6.93 1.67
N GLY A 190 -10.85 6.38 2.89
CA GLY A 190 -9.71 5.92 3.71
C GLY A 190 -9.14 4.54 3.34
N GLU A 191 -9.64 3.88 2.31
CA GLU A 191 -9.21 2.52 1.92
C GLU A 191 -8.97 2.37 0.40
N SER A 192 -9.38 3.38 -0.39
CA SER A 192 -9.24 3.42 -1.84
C SER A 192 -7.90 4.00 -2.25
N THR A 193 -7.08 3.18 -2.88
CA THR A 193 -5.79 3.60 -3.44
C THR A 193 -5.95 4.76 -4.43
N TRP A 194 -6.99 4.71 -5.28
CA TRP A 194 -7.28 5.77 -6.24
C TRP A 194 -7.60 7.10 -5.55
N PHE A 195 -8.41 7.07 -4.49
CA PHE A 195 -8.74 8.27 -3.74
C PHE A 195 -7.49 8.87 -3.08
N PHE A 196 -6.68 8.05 -2.39
CA PHE A 196 -5.43 8.50 -1.77
C PHE A 196 -4.42 9.06 -2.76
N PHE A 197 -4.36 8.51 -3.97
CA PHE A 197 -3.44 8.99 -5.00
C PHE A 197 -3.77 10.43 -5.44
N ASN A 198 -5.06 10.73 -5.58
CA ASN A 198 -5.53 12.04 -6.05
C ASN A 198 -5.77 13.04 -4.91
N ASN A 199 -6.06 12.55 -3.71
CA ASN A 199 -6.35 13.35 -2.52
C ASN A 199 -5.43 12.89 -1.37
N PRO A 200 -4.10 13.08 -1.49
CA PRO A 200 -3.18 12.71 -0.43
C PRO A 200 -3.58 13.43 0.86
N GLN A 201 -3.70 12.68 1.95
CA GLN A 201 -4.04 13.32 3.22
C GLN A 201 -2.89 14.19 3.74
N PRO A 202 -3.19 15.31 4.43
CA PRO A 202 -2.20 16.33 4.81
C PRO A 202 -1.17 15.86 5.84
N TRP A 203 -1.31 14.65 6.40
CA TRP A 203 -0.38 14.07 7.39
C TRP A 203 1.00 13.69 6.82
N GLY A 204 1.31 14.10 5.59
CA GLY A 204 2.39 13.59 4.76
C GLY A 204 3.70 14.37 4.82
N GLU A 205 4.11 14.85 5.98
CA GLU A 205 5.48 15.37 6.11
C GLU A 205 6.49 14.22 5.99
N VAL A 206 7.60 14.48 5.31
CA VAL A 206 8.74 13.55 5.27
C VAL A 206 9.24 13.35 6.70
N ARG A 207 9.11 12.12 7.19
CA ARG A 207 9.56 11.70 8.52
C ARG A 207 11.08 11.73 8.62
N ARG A 208 11.63 12.83 9.14
CA ARG A 208 13.08 13.04 9.33
C ARG A 208 13.75 11.85 10.01
N ASP A 209 13.19 11.40 11.13
CA ASP A 209 13.68 10.29 11.93
C ASP A 209 13.85 9.03 11.08
N TRP A 210 12.85 8.69 10.28
CA TRP A 210 12.89 7.52 9.42
C TRP A 210 13.93 7.66 8.29
N LEU A 211 14.06 8.85 7.71
CA LEU A 211 15.05 9.11 6.65
C LEU A 211 16.48 9.07 7.21
N GLU A 212 16.70 9.55 8.43
CA GLU A 212 17.98 9.45 9.13
C GLU A 212 18.37 8.00 9.42
N GLU A 213 17.46 7.21 9.97
CA GLU A 213 17.67 5.77 10.22
C GLU A 213 17.99 5.04 8.92
N SER A 214 17.24 5.35 7.86
CA SER A 214 17.48 4.83 6.53
C SER A 214 18.90 5.16 6.06
N ILE A 215 19.29 6.43 6.01
CA ILE A 215 20.63 6.88 5.56
C ILE A 215 21.75 6.23 6.40
N LYS A 216 21.59 6.20 7.74
CA LYS A 216 22.53 5.57 8.67
C LYS A 216 22.70 4.08 8.38
N SER A 217 21.62 3.37 8.09
CA SER A 217 21.66 1.93 7.80
C SER A 217 22.49 1.58 6.55
N TYR A 218 22.60 2.50 5.59
CA TYR A 218 23.47 2.38 4.41
C TYR A 218 24.91 2.88 4.68
N GLY A 219 25.23 3.30 5.91
CA GLY A 219 26.56 3.75 6.31
C GLY A 219 26.91 5.18 5.92
N TYR A 220 25.91 6.02 5.62
CA TYR A 220 26.09 7.45 5.32
C TYR A 220 25.87 8.34 6.55
N SER A 221 26.48 9.53 6.57
CA SER A 221 26.21 10.55 7.59
C SER A 221 24.85 11.21 7.40
N THR A 222 24.22 11.66 8.49
CA THR A 222 22.95 12.40 8.47
C THR A 222 23.13 13.91 8.28
N GLN A 223 24.36 14.43 8.12
CA GLN A 223 24.59 15.87 7.97
C GLN A 223 23.92 16.50 6.73
N PHE A 224 23.54 15.69 5.74
CA PHE A 224 22.87 16.14 4.52
C PHE A 224 21.34 16.06 4.61
N ILE A 225 20.77 15.67 5.76
CA ILE A 225 19.35 15.39 5.89
C ILE A 225 18.47 16.61 5.57
N ASP A 226 18.87 17.82 6.00
CA ASP A 226 18.13 19.06 5.74
C ASP A 226 18.11 19.38 4.26
N GLU A 227 19.24 19.17 3.59
CA GLU A 227 19.38 19.37 2.15
C GLU A 227 18.55 18.36 1.36
N ILE A 228 18.43 17.11 1.84
CA ILE A 228 17.59 16.09 1.21
C ILE A 228 16.10 16.41 1.41
N ILE A 229 15.70 16.78 2.63
CA ILE A 229 14.30 17.12 2.94
C ILE A 229 13.88 18.37 2.16
N SER A 230 14.74 19.38 2.00
CA SER A 230 14.39 20.58 1.23
C SER A 230 14.09 20.31 -0.25
N LEU A 231 14.52 19.15 -0.78
CA LEU A 231 14.17 18.74 -2.14
C LEU A 231 12.68 18.45 -2.32
N THR A 232 11.88 18.29 -1.25
CA THR A 232 10.43 18.12 -1.37
C THR A 232 9.74 19.32 -1.98
N GLU A 233 10.33 20.52 -1.94
CA GLU A 233 9.75 21.70 -2.60
C GLU A 233 9.57 21.50 -4.11
N TYR A 234 10.45 20.72 -4.75
CA TYR A 234 10.33 20.37 -6.16
C TYR A 234 9.29 19.27 -6.44
N LEU A 235 8.80 18.61 -5.39
CA LEU A 235 7.80 17.54 -5.48
C LEU A 235 6.38 18.03 -5.18
N LYS A 236 6.24 19.31 -4.82
CA LYS A 236 4.94 19.95 -4.60
C LYS A 236 4.28 20.34 -5.92
N ASP A 237 2.96 20.20 -5.97
CA ASP A 237 2.11 20.69 -7.06
C ASP A 237 2.04 22.23 -7.10
N GLU A 238 1.13 22.78 -7.89
CA GLU A 238 0.98 24.24 -8.07
C GLU A 238 0.33 24.89 -6.84
N GLU A 239 -0.49 24.12 -6.12
CA GLU A 239 -1.14 24.47 -4.86
C GLU A 239 -0.21 24.33 -3.65
N GLY A 240 1.03 23.86 -3.86
CA GLY A 240 2.02 23.68 -2.81
C GLY A 240 1.84 22.40 -1.98
N ASN A 241 0.97 21.49 -2.42
CA ASN A 241 0.74 20.21 -1.76
C ASN A 241 1.74 19.16 -2.26
N LEU A 242 2.21 18.32 -1.34
CA LEU A 242 3.03 17.18 -1.71
C LEU A 242 2.13 16.10 -2.33
N GLY A 243 2.39 15.74 -3.59
CA GLY A 243 1.64 14.70 -4.27
C GLY A 243 1.83 13.31 -3.63
N SER A 244 0.93 12.38 -3.99
CA SER A 244 1.14 10.96 -3.74
C SER A 244 1.78 10.29 -4.95
N ASP A 245 2.55 9.24 -4.71
CA ASP A 245 2.88 8.28 -5.76
C ASP A 245 1.88 7.13 -5.71
N LEU A 246 1.46 6.65 -6.88
CA LEU A 246 0.77 5.38 -7.06
C LEU A 246 1.80 4.30 -7.30
N PHE A 247 1.70 3.19 -6.56
CA PHE A 247 2.55 2.02 -6.70
C PHE A 247 1.74 0.84 -7.23
N GLN A 248 2.23 0.23 -8.31
CA GLN A 248 1.77 -1.05 -8.81
C GLN A 248 2.81 -2.11 -8.46
N ILE A 249 2.47 -3.03 -7.57
CA ILE A 249 3.35 -4.07 -7.04
C ILE A 249 3.01 -5.39 -7.73
N LEU A 250 3.95 -5.95 -8.47
CA LEU A 250 3.81 -7.21 -9.18
C LEU A 250 4.55 -8.29 -8.40
N ILE A 251 3.82 -9.32 -7.97
CA ILE A 251 4.34 -10.45 -7.20
C ILE A 251 4.24 -11.71 -8.03
N PRO A 252 5.34 -12.47 -8.22
CA PRO A 252 5.30 -13.77 -8.89
C PRO A 252 4.24 -14.69 -8.27
N LYS A 253 3.48 -15.40 -9.10
CA LYS A 253 2.34 -16.22 -8.63
C LYS A 253 2.75 -17.29 -7.62
N ASP A 254 3.95 -17.84 -7.73
CA ASP A 254 4.53 -18.84 -6.82
C ASP A 254 4.98 -18.29 -5.45
N LEU A 255 5.09 -16.97 -5.33
CA LEU A 255 5.50 -16.30 -4.09
C LEU A 255 4.33 -15.74 -3.27
N ILE A 256 3.15 -15.54 -3.86
CA ILE A 256 2.12 -14.69 -3.25
C ILE A 256 1.63 -15.22 -1.89
N ASP A 257 1.43 -16.54 -1.75
CA ASP A 257 0.94 -17.16 -0.51
C ASP A 257 2.05 -17.34 0.54
N GLN A 258 3.28 -16.93 0.23
CA GLN A 258 4.37 -16.86 1.21
C GLN A 258 4.39 -15.53 1.95
N ILE A 259 3.91 -14.46 1.31
CA ILE A 259 4.04 -13.09 1.80
C ILE A 259 2.72 -12.35 1.98
N GLY A 260 1.62 -12.84 1.43
CA GLY A 260 0.35 -12.11 1.50
C GLY A 260 -0.82 -12.97 1.94
N TYR A 261 -1.84 -12.28 2.46
CA TYR A 261 -3.13 -12.88 2.79
C TYR A 261 -4.27 -11.94 2.39
N LEU A 262 -5.44 -12.52 2.12
CA LEU A 262 -6.65 -11.75 1.85
C LEU A 262 -7.14 -11.07 3.12
N SER A 263 -7.28 -9.74 3.07
CA SER A 263 -7.65 -8.93 4.22
C SER A 263 -8.87 -8.05 3.93
N TRP A 264 -9.49 -7.60 5.00
CA TRP A 264 -10.39 -6.47 5.05
C TRP A 264 -9.64 -5.28 5.69
N ARG A 265 -10.40 -4.24 6.03
CA ARG A 265 -9.93 -3.05 6.74
C ARG A 265 -9.15 -3.43 8.00
N LEU A 266 -8.19 -2.60 8.34
CA LEU A 266 -7.30 -2.76 9.51
C LEU A 266 -6.49 -4.07 9.53
N GLY A 267 -6.34 -4.74 8.38
CA GLY A 267 -5.60 -5.98 8.27
C GLY A 267 -6.34 -7.23 8.78
N ILE A 268 -7.62 -7.11 9.16
CA ILE A 268 -8.45 -8.25 9.59
C ILE A 268 -8.52 -9.28 8.44
N PRO A 269 -8.25 -10.59 8.65
CA PRO A 269 -8.41 -11.60 7.61
C PRO A 269 -9.83 -11.56 7.01
N PHE A 270 -9.93 -11.52 5.68
CA PHE A 270 -11.22 -11.28 5.02
C PHE A 270 -12.13 -12.51 5.14
N ASP A 271 -13.20 -12.38 5.94
CA ASP A 271 -14.18 -13.43 6.13
C ASP A 271 -15.58 -12.87 6.36
N ILE A 272 -16.48 -13.07 5.42
CA ILE A 272 -17.84 -12.52 5.49
C ILE A 272 -18.66 -13.09 6.65
N GLU A 273 -18.29 -14.25 7.20
CA GLU A 273 -18.99 -14.90 8.30
C GLU A 273 -18.40 -14.53 9.66
N LEU A 274 -17.08 -14.28 9.71
CA LEU A 274 -16.38 -14.01 10.97
C LEU A 274 -16.24 -12.52 11.26
N ILE A 275 -16.12 -11.66 10.24
CA ILE A 275 -15.98 -10.21 10.47
C ILE A 275 -17.17 -9.66 11.29
N PRO A 276 -18.45 -9.94 10.97
CA PRO A 276 -19.56 -9.45 11.80
C PRO A 276 -19.49 -9.93 13.25
N LYS A 277 -19.01 -11.16 13.49
CA LYS A 277 -18.81 -11.71 14.84
C LYS A 277 -17.69 -10.98 15.59
N ILE A 278 -16.61 -10.64 14.90
CA ILE A 278 -15.49 -9.87 15.45
C ILE A 278 -15.95 -8.46 15.83
N LEU A 279 -16.76 -7.82 14.98
CA LEU A 279 -17.22 -6.45 15.21
C LEU A 279 -18.41 -6.34 16.17
N GLY A 280 -19.19 -7.41 16.31
CA GLY A 280 -20.48 -7.43 17.00
C GLY A 280 -21.58 -6.66 16.26
N GLN A 281 -21.40 -6.37 14.98
CA GLN A 281 -22.32 -5.59 14.15
C GLN A 281 -22.06 -5.82 12.65
N ASP A 282 -22.97 -5.33 11.81
CA ASP A 282 -22.82 -5.40 10.36
C ASP A 282 -21.64 -4.58 9.84
N VAL A 283 -21.07 -5.03 8.73
CA VAL A 283 -19.82 -4.51 8.14
C VAL A 283 -20.00 -3.25 7.30
N TYR A 284 -21.23 -2.91 6.93
CA TYR A 284 -21.51 -1.83 5.99
C TYR A 284 -21.65 -0.49 6.72
N GLY A 285 -20.98 0.54 6.20
CA GLY A 285 -21.14 1.92 6.67
C GLY A 285 -20.39 2.27 7.96
N LEU A 286 -19.64 1.34 8.55
CA LEU A 286 -18.88 1.63 9.77
C LEU A 286 -17.81 2.72 9.52
N SER A 287 -17.87 3.77 10.33
CA SER A 287 -16.79 4.75 10.41
C SER A 287 -15.50 4.09 10.89
N PHE A 288 -14.37 4.75 10.64
CA PHE A 288 -13.07 4.28 11.14
C PHE A 288 -13.05 4.18 12.68
N LEU A 289 -13.69 5.13 13.38
CA LEU A 289 -13.72 5.13 14.84
C LEU A 289 -14.56 3.98 15.41
N GLU A 290 -15.73 3.71 14.83
CA GLU A 290 -16.56 2.56 15.24
C GLU A 290 -15.82 1.24 15.03
N LEU A 291 -15.17 1.07 13.87
CA LEU A 291 -14.38 -0.11 13.57
C LEU A 291 -13.24 -0.30 14.59
N LYS A 292 -12.50 0.78 14.90
CA LYS A 292 -11.43 0.75 15.89
C LYS A 292 -11.94 0.38 17.28
N ASN A 293 -13.07 0.95 17.70
CA ASN A 293 -13.67 0.68 19.00
C ASN A 293 -14.16 -0.77 19.12
N SER A 294 -14.82 -1.30 18.08
CA SER A 294 -15.24 -2.71 18.05
C SER A 294 -14.04 -3.65 18.13
N LEU A 295 -12.97 -3.37 17.39
CA LEU A 295 -11.76 -4.19 17.41
C LEU A 295 -11.06 -4.15 18.77
N MET A 296 -10.98 -2.98 19.39
CA MET A 296 -10.43 -2.81 20.74
C MET A 296 -11.23 -3.63 21.77
N LYS A 297 -12.57 -3.53 21.73
CA LYS A 297 -13.46 -4.32 22.60
C LYS A 297 -13.26 -5.83 22.40
N PHE A 298 -13.19 -6.30 21.16
CA PHE A 298 -12.96 -7.71 20.86
C PHE A 298 -11.64 -8.21 21.48
N ARG A 299 -10.57 -7.42 21.40
CA ARG A 299 -9.26 -7.76 21.97
C ARG A 299 -9.27 -7.75 23.50
N GLU A 300 -9.96 -6.80 24.12
CA GLU A 300 -10.14 -6.81 25.58
C GLU A 300 -10.85 -8.08 26.05
N GLU A 301 -11.92 -8.49 25.37
CA GLU A 301 -12.64 -9.73 25.69
C GLU A 301 -11.80 -10.98 25.43
N TYR A 302 -10.96 -10.97 24.39
CA TYR A 302 -9.95 -12.00 24.19
C TYR A 302 -8.99 -12.08 25.39
N HIS A 303 -8.43 -10.97 25.85
CA HIS A 303 -7.53 -11.00 27.03
C HIS A 303 -8.24 -11.37 28.33
N ARG A 304 -9.55 -11.11 28.45
CA ARG A 304 -10.41 -11.56 29.57
C ARG A 304 -10.79 -13.04 29.50
N LYS A 305 -10.39 -13.76 28.45
CA LYS A 305 -10.75 -15.17 28.23
C LYS A 305 -12.24 -15.41 28.07
N ASN A 306 -12.92 -14.48 27.40
CA ASN A 306 -14.30 -14.67 26.98
C ASN A 306 -14.40 -15.92 26.06
N PRO A 307 -15.23 -16.94 26.39
CA PRO A 307 -15.29 -18.19 25.62
C PRO A 307 -15.72 -18.02 24.16
N GLU A 308 -16.65 -17.11 23.87
CA GLU A 308 -17.16 -16.88 22.52
C GLU A 308 -16.11 -16.23 21.61
N VAL A 309 -15.38 -15.26 22.17
CA VAL A 309 -14.25 -14.62 21.49
C VAL A 309 -13.12 -15.62 21.25
N PHE A 310 -12.79 -16.44 22.24
CA PHE A 310 -11.80 -17.51 22.09
C PHE A 310 -12.18 -18.54 21.02
N ALA A 311 -13.46 -18.92 20.94
CA ALA A 311 -13.96 -19.80 19.89
C ALA A 311 -13.83 -19.15 18.50
N THR A 312 -14.15 -17.86 18.40
CA THR A 312 -13.99 -17.08 17.15
C THR A 312 -12.52 -17.01 16.72
N VAL A 313 -11.60 -16.72 17.65
CA VAL A 313 -10.15 -16.69 17.38
C VAL A 313 -9.63 -18.07 16.95
N SER A 314 -10.08 -19.13 17.61
CA SER A 314 -9.70 -20.52 17.27
C SER A 314 -10.16 -20.88 15.86
N GLU A 315 -11.37 -20.45 15.48
CA GLU A 315 -11.91 -20.66 14.13
C GLU A 315 -11.12 -19.89 13.07
N VAL A 316 -10.71 -18.64 13.33
CA VAL A 316 -9.83 -17.89 12.42
C VAL A 316 -8.49 -18.62 12.24
N ILE A 317 -7.87 -19.09 13.33
CA ILE A 317 -6.60 -19.85 13.26
C ILE A 317 -6.77 -21.14 12.47
N ARG A 318 -7.87 -21.88 12.66
CA ARG A 318 -8.19 -23.08 11.89
C ARG A 318 -8.24 -22.75 10.39
N ARG A 319 -8.99 -21.72 10.00
CA ARG A 319 -9.11 -21.25 8.61
C ARG A 319 -7.77 -20.80 8.01
N ILE A 320 -6.89 -20.17 8.79
CA ILE A 320 -5.51 -19.83 8.37
C ILE A 320 -4.73 -21.10 8.00
N ASN A 321 -4.76 -22.12 8.87
CA ASN A 321 -4.02 -23.36 8.63
C ASN A 321 -4.56 -24.13 7.42
N GLU A 322 -5.85 -24.00 7.12
CA GLU A 322 -6.51 -24.59 5.95
C GLU A 322 -6.29 -23.80 4.65
N GLY A 323 -5.60 -22.66 4.70
CA GLY A 323 -5.34 -21.83 3.52
C GLY A 323 -6.55 -21.01 3.07
N TYR A 324 -7.55 -20.81 3.92
CA TYR A 324 -8.75 -20.04 3.57
C TYR A 324 -8.44 -18.58 3.19
N TYR A 325 -7.32 -18.02 3.66
CA TYR A 325 -6.88 -16.66 3.37
C TYR A 325 -5.76 -16.58 2.33
N ASP A 326 -5.41 -17.70 1.69
CA ASP A 326 -4.37 -17.77 0.65
C ASP A 326 -4.81 -16.92 -0.56
N LEU A 327 -3.97 -15.97 -0.94
CA LEU A 327 -4.31 -14.97 -1.95
C LEU A 327 -4.48 -15.57 -3.33
N SER A 328 -3.65 -16.54 -3.72
CA SER A 328 -3.70 -17.15 -5.05
C SER A 328 -5.09 -17.69 -5.38
N TYR A 329 -5.69 -18.45 -4.45
CA TYR A 329 -7.03 -19.00 -4.58
C TYR A 329 -8.09 -17.91 -4.81
N HIS A 330 -8.05 -16.84 -4.02
CA HIS A 330 -9.02 -15.75 -4.15
C HIS A 330 -8.80 -14.94 -5.42
N LEU A 331 -7.55 -14.70 -5.82
CA LEU A 331 -7.19 -13.93 -7.01
C LEU A 331 -7.52 -14.65 -8.31
N GLU A 332 -7.34 -15.97 -8.38
CA GLU A 332 -7.78 -16.76 -9.54
C GLU A 332 -9.31 -16.67 -9.71
N ARG A 333 -10.07 -16.78 -8.61
CA ARG A 333 -11.52 -16.55 -8.66
C ARG A 333 -11.87 -15.11 -9.02
N TYR A 334 -11.10 -14.15 -8.51
CA TYR A 334 -11.27 -12.72 -8.76
C TYR A 334 -11.25 -12.41 -10.24
N ILE A 335 -10.33 -13.03 -10.97
CA ILE A 335 -10.13 -12.80 -12.39
C ILE A 335 -11.11 -13.61 -13.24
N THR A 336 -11.47 -14.83 -12.82
CA THR A 336 -12.28 -15.76 -13.63
C THR A 336 -13.80 -15.57 -13.47
N ILE A 337 -14.28 -15.29 -12.26
CA ILE A 337 -15.71 -15.18 -11.95
C ILE A 337 -16.01 -14.00 -10.99
N PRO A 338 -15.57 -12.77 -11.31
CA PRO A 338 -15.68 -11.62 -10.40
C PRO A 338 -17.12 -11.35 -9.92
N SER A 339 -18.12 -11.53 -10.77
CA SER A 339 -19.54 -11.29 -10.44
C SER A 339 -20.10 -12.24 -9.37
N LYS A 340 -19.45 -13.38 -9.11
CA LYS A 340 -19.86 -14.35 -8.08
C LYS A 340 -19.20 -14.08 -6.73
N ILE A 341 -18.29 -13.11 -6.64
CA ILE A 341 -17.56 -12.82 -5.42
C ILE A 341 -18.31 -11.76 -4.62
N ARG A 342 -18.87 -12.18 -3.49
CA ARG A 342 -19.50 -11.27 -2.54
C ARG A 342 -18.48 -10.26 -2.03
N MET A 343 -18.93 -9.00 -1.95
CA MET A 343 -18.16 -7.88 -1.39
C MET A 343 -16.80 -7.68 -2.07
N LEU A 344 -16.71 -7.95 -3.38
CA LEU A 344 -15.46 -7.83 -4.14
C LEU A 344 -14.78 -6.46 -3.97
N ASN A 345 -15.56 -5.37 -3.86
CA ASN A 345 -15.04 -4.03 -3.66
C ASN A 345 -14.23 -3.84 -2.37
N TYR A 346 -14.60 -4.58 -1.32
CA TYR A 346 -14.07 -4.42 0.04
C TYR A 346 -12.86 -5.31 0.32
N ARG A 347 -12.46 -6.14 -0.64
CA ARG A 347 -11.34 -7.06 -0.50
C ARG A 347 -10.03 -6.30 -0.70
N GLN A 348 -9.11 -6.51 0.24
CA GLN A 348 -7.75 -5.99 0.22
C GLN A 348 -6.77 -7.15 0.38
N ALA A 349 -5.48 -6.84 0.25
CA ALA A 349 -4.42 -7.72 0.72
C ALA A 349 -3.54 -6.98 1.71
N ARG A 350 -2.92 -7.75 2.61
CA ARG A 350 -1.74 -7.32 3.34
C ARG A 350 -0.55 -8.13 2.86
N LEU A 351 0.52 -7.41 2.55
CA LEU A 351 1.79 -7.99 2.13
C LEU A 351 2.79 -7.81 3.26
N LEU A 352 3.35 -8.91 3.75
CA LEU A 352 4.39 -8.95 4.76
C LEU A 352 5.72 -8.54 4.14
N ILE A 353 6.31 -7.50 4.71
CA ILE A 353 7.61 -6.97 4.35
C ILE A 353 8.68 -7.84 5.00
N THR A 354 9.51 -8.48 4.18
CA THR A 354 10.61 -9.30 4.66
C THR A 354 11.91 -9.08 3.90
N ASN A 355 13.05 -9.24 4.58
CA ASN A 355 14.40 -9.03 4.02
C ASN A 355 14.74 -9.96 2.85
N ASP A 356 14.17 -11.17 2.85
CA ASP A 356 14.42 -12.28 1.93
C ASP A 356 13.44 -12.34 0.74
N ILE A 357 12.25 -11.73 0.85
CA ILE A 357 11.24 -11.76 -0.22
C ILE A 357 10.91 -10.34 -0.71
N LEU A 358 10.07 -9.58 0.01
CA LEU A 358 9.58 -8.28 -0.50
C LEU A 358 10.71 -7.24 -0.65
N LEU A 359 11.68 -7.25 0.27
CA LEU A 359 12.84 -6.35 0.27
C LEU A 359 14.04 -6.91 -0.51
N ASN A 360 13.91 -8.09 -1.10
CA ASN A 360 14.99 -8.76 -1.80
C ASN A 360 14.89 -8.48 -3.31
N PRO A 361 15.86 -7.77 -3.93
CA PRO A 361 15.78 -7.45 -5.35
C PRO A 361 15.90 -8.67 -6.28
N VAL A 362 16.28 -9.85 -5.76
CA VAL A 362 16.31 -11.11 -6.53
C VAL A 362 15.03 -11.94 -6.39
N SER A 363 14.04 -11.52 -5.60
CA SER A 363 12.77 -12.26 -5.44
C SER A 363 11.88 -12.23 -6.69
N GLY A 364 12.24 -11.45 -7.71
CA GLY A 364 11.44 -11.27 -8.91
C GLY A 364 10.27 -10.29 -8.75
N ILE A 365 9.97 -9.82 -7.52
CA ILE A 365 8.96 -8.81 -7.26
C ILE A 365 9.35 -7.49 -7.95
N ARG A 366 8.38 -6.86 -8.62
CA ARG A 366 8.56 -5.61 -9.36
C ARG A 366 7.62 -4.55 -8.81
N VAL A 367 8.05 -3.29 -8.81
CA VAL A 367 7.19 -2.17 -8.43
C VAL A 367 7.25 -1.11 -9.51
N TYR A 368 6.11 -0.60 -9.96
CA TYR A 368 6.07 0.56 -10.84
C TYR A 368 5.51 1.74 -10.07
N ARG A 369 6.14 2.89 -10.24
CA ARG A 369 5.75 4.15 -9.62
C ARG A 369 5.14 5.06 -10.68
N TYR A 370 4.01 5.67 -10.37
CA TYR A 370 3.30 6.64 -11.20
C TYR A 370 3.05 7.89 -10.39
N ASN A 371 3.12 9.04 -11.04
CA ASN A 371 2.82 10.33 -10.44
C ASN A 371 2.42 11.34 -11.52
N ASN A 372 1.97 12.50 -11.07
CA ASN A 372 1.62 13.64 -11.92
C ASN A 372 2.58 14.81 -11.68
N LEU A 373 3.84 14.54 -11.35
CA LEU A 373 4.80 15.61 -11.13
C LEU A 373 5.04 16.38 -12.44
N ASN A 374 5.17 17.69 -12.31
CA ASN A 374 5.63 18.53 -13.40
C ASN A 374 7.03 18.05 -13.85
N GLN A 375 7.19 17.78 -15.15
CA GLN A 375 8.43 17.18 -15.68
C GLN A 375 9.66 18.08 -15.50
N GLU A 376 9.49 19.40 -15.55
CA GLU A 376 10.59 20.35 -15.34
C GLU A 376 11.03 20.35 -13.88
N LYS A 377 10.07 20.44 -12.95
CA LYS A 377 10.35 20.32 -11.51
C LYS A 377 11.00 18.97 -11.18
N GLU A 378 10.49 17.87 -11.74
CA GLU A 378 11.03 16.52 -11.53
C GLU A 378 12.47 16.40 -12.05
N LYS A 379 12.79 17.03 -13.19
CA LYS A 379 14.15 17.08 -13.73
C LYS A 379 15.10 17.81 -12.78
N VAL A 380 14.73 19.01 -12.33
CA VAL A 380 15.54 19.79 -11.37
C VAL A 380 15.74 19.01 -10.07
N TYR A 381 14.67 18.43 -9.52
CA TYR A 381 14.73 17.55 -8.36
C TYR A 381 15.75 16.42 -8.54
N LYS A 382 15.70 15.68 -9.65
CA LYS A 382 16.60 14.55 -9.92
C LYS A 382 18.06 14.98 -10.04
N GLU A 383 18.32 16.16 -10.61
CA GLU A 383 19.65 16.75 -10.72
C GLU A 383 20.18 17.13 -9.33
N ARG A 384 19.41 17.86 -8.53
CA ARG A 384 19.78 18.23 -7.16
C ARG A 384 19.99 17.02 -6.26
N LEU A 385 19.09 16.04 -6.30
CA LEU A 385 19.26 14.81 -5.54
C LEU A 385 20.55 14.08 -5.91
N LYS A 386 20.91 14.06 -7.20
CA LYS A 386 22.17 13.45 -7.66
C LYS A 386 23.39 14.20 -7.09
N GLU A 387 23.36 15.53 -7.04
CA GLU A 387 24.42 16.35 -6.44
C GLU A 387 24.62 16.02 -4.95
N VAL A 388 23.53 16.02 -4.17
CA VAL A 388 23.56 15.71 -2.73
C VAL A 388 24.10 14.30 -2.48
N ILE A 389 23.60 13.30 -3.21
CA ILE A 389 24.07 11.91 -3.07
C ILE A 389 25.56 11.77 -3.43
N ASN A 390 26.06 12.52 -4.42
CA ASN A 390 27.49 12.49 -4.75
C ASN A 390 28.36 13.07 -3.63
N ARG A 391 27.90 14.14 -2.97
CA ARG A 391 28.57 14.71 -1.80
C ARG A 391 28.54 13.77 -0.61
N MET A 392 27.41 13.13 -0.34
CA MET A 392 27.29 12.07 0.68
C MET A 392 28.28 10.93 0.43
N GLU A 393 28.43 10.51 -0.83
CA GLU A 393 29.38 9.46 -1.20
C GLU A 393 30.83 9.88 -1.02
N GLN A 394 31.17 11.12 -1.37
CA GLN A 394 32.52 11.64 -1.14
C GLN A 394 32.84 11.70 0.36
N GLU A 395 31.94 12.25 1.19
CA GLU A 395 32.14 12.30 2.64
C GLU A 395 32.30 10.91 3.26
N ARG A 396 31.49 9.94 2.82
CA ARG A 396 31.60 8.55 3.26
C ARG A 396 32.97 7.97 2.93
N LYS A 397 33.50 8.23 1.72
CA LYS A 397 34.83 7.79 1.32
C LYS A 397 35.93 8.44 2.15
N ASP A 398 35.83 9.74 2.41
CA ASP A 398 36.82 10.47 3.21
C ASP A 398 36.87 9.90 4.64
N ARG A 399 35.72 9.64 5.27
CA ARG A 399 35.65 9.01 6.59
C ARG A 399 36.22 7.60 6.68
N ILE A 400 36.05 6.80 5.63
CA ILE A 400 36.58 5.43 5.56
C ILE A 400 38.07 5.46 5.22
N GLY A 401 38.50 6.37 4.35
CA GLY A 401 39.88 6.53 3.90
C GLY A 401 40.83 7.07 4.97
N VAL A 402 40.33 7.89 5.90
CA VAL A 402 41.11 8.41 7.05
C VAL A 402 41.38 7.33 8.13
N LYS A 403 40.82 6.12 7.99
CA LYS A 403 41.06 4.98 8.91
C LYS A 403 42.16 4.01 8.47
N ARG A 404 43.06 4.43 7.56
CA ARG A 404 44.33 3.74 7.28
C ARG A 404 45.47 4.57 7.82
#